data_AF-A0A258G8H0-F1
#
_entry.id   AF-A0A258G8H0-F1
#
_cell.length_a   1.000
_cell.length_b   1.000
_cell.length_c   1.000
_cell.angle_alpha   90.00
_cell.angle_beta   90.00
_cell.angle_gamma   90.00
#
_symmetry.space_group_name_H-M   'P 1'
#
loop_
_entity.id
_entity.type
_entity.pdbx_description
1 polymer ?
#
loop_
_entity_poly.entity_id
_entity_poly.type
_entity_poly.pdbx_seq_one_letter_code
_entity_poly.pdbx_strand_id
1 'polypeptide(L)'
;NGTGQTTGEQKRTHTLSNGEVIWDLAGNVWEWTNGTAAAYSQPGAAGYAWRQWNSISGDNGLTYNPFPVYANGDASDWSSAQNIGPLYSSNIEPIEKMIRRGGDRAGSTASGVYSTNMSSSATIYFDVVGFRAAS
;
A
#
# COMPACT_ATOMS: atom_id res chain seq x y z
N ASN A 1 -1.88 -20.99 30.01
CA ASN A 1 -0.58 -21.44 29.48
C ASN A 1 -0.59 -21.17 27.98
N GLY A 2 0.30 -20.29 27.50
CA GLY A 2 0.71 -20.16 26.09
C GLY A 2 -0.30 -19.66 25.04
N THR A 3 -0.62 -18.36 24.99
CA THR A 3 -1.17 -17.72 23.76
C THR A 3 -0.14 -16.87 23.02
N GLY A 4 1.11 -16.85 23.47
CA GLY A 4 2.20 -16.21 22.74
C GLY A 4 3.07 -17.26 22.09
N GLN A 5 2.98 -17.42 20.77
CA GLN A 5 4.16 -17.93 20.06
C GLN A 5 5.24 -16.86 20.18
N THR A 6 6.35 -17.25 20.79
CA THR A 6 7.58 -16.48 20.83
C THR A 6 8.11 -16.39 19.39
N THR A 7 7.82 -15.26 18.73
CA THR A 7 8.40 -14.76 17.47
C THR A 7 8.30 -15.69 16.24
N GLY A 8 7.51 -15.25 15.26
CA GLY A 8 7.27 -15.86 13.95
C GLY A 8 6.16 -15.10 13.20
N GLU A 9 6.01 -15.30 11.88
CA GLU A 9 5.04 -14.62 10.99
C GLU A 9 3.63 -14.61 11.62
N GLN A 10 3.25 -13.51 12.28
CA GLN A 10 1.93 -13.35 12.90
C GLN A 10 0.89 -13.11 11.80
N LYS A 11 0.53 -14.18 11.10
CA LYS A 11 -0.59 -14.21 10.17
C LYS A 11 -1.87 -14.29 10.98
N ARG A 12 -2.62 -13.20 11.03
CA ARG A 12 -3.98 -13.23 11.57
C ARG A 12 -4.92 -13.67 10.45
N THR A 13 -5.07 -14.98 10.30
CA THR A 13 -5.93 -15.58 9.29
C THR A 13 -7.08 -16.33 9.93
N HIS A 14 -8.25 -16.31 9.30
CA HIS A 14 -9.39 -17.14 9.65
C HIS A 14 -9.67 -18.12 8.50
N THR A 15 -9.47 -19.41 8.74
CA THR A 15 -9.81 -20.46 7.77
C THR A 15 -11.28 -20.81 7.89
N LEU A 16 -12.02 -20.61 6.80
CA LEU A 16 -13.42 -20.97 6.68
C LEU A 16 -13.59 -22.50 6.62
N SER A 17 -14.80 -22.98 6.93
CA SER A 17 -15.12 -24.42 6.89
C SER A 17 -15.01 -25.04 5.49
N ASN A 18 -15.00 -24.22 4.44
CA ASN A 18 -14.76 -24.63 3.05
C ASN A 18 -13.27 -24.66 2.67
N GLY A 19 -12.36 -24.34 3.61
CA GLY A 19 -10.90 -24.33 3.39
C GLY A 19 -10.33 -23.01 2.87
N GLU A 20 -11.16 -22.01 2.57
CA GLU A 20 -10.69 -20.68 2.16
C GLU A 20 -10.09 -19.92 3.36
N VAL A 21 -9.12 -19.03 3.08
CA VAL A 21 -8.40 -18.28 4.12
C VAL A 21 -8.75 -16.80 4.01
N ILE A 22 -9.42 -16.28 5.04
CA ILE A 22 -9.63 -14.83 5.21
C ILE A 22 -8.41 -14.26 5.93
N TRP A 23 -7.84 -13.19 5.39
CA TRP A 23 -6.77 -12.44 6.04
C TRP A 23 -7.37 -11.26 6.81
N ASP A 24 -7.08 -11.16 8.12
CA ASP A 24 -7.39 -9.97 8.90
C ASP A 24 -6.36 -8.87 8.56
N LEU A 25 -6.71 -8.10 7.55
CA LEU A 25 -6.06 -6.84 7.21
C LEU A 25 -6.69 -5.78 8.11
N ALA A 26 -5.96 -5.32 9.13
CA ALA A 26 -6.39 -4.22 9.99
C ALA A 26 -6.71 -2.98 9.14
N GLY A 27 -7.97 -2.81 8.78
CA GLY A 27 -8.48 -1.68 8.01
C GLY A 27 -8.99 -0.61 8.95
N ASN A 28 -8.54 0.62 8.73
CA ASN A 28 -9.23 1.91 8.99
C ASN A 28 -8.26 3.11 8.92
N VAL A 29 -6.96 2.86 8.78
CA VAL A 29 -5.87 3.84 8.91
C VAL A 29 -4.78 3.47 7.91
N TRP A 30 -4.16 4.47 7.26
CA TRP A 30 -3.04 4.23 6.36
C TRP A 30 -1.92 3.49 7.10
N GLU A 31 -1.38 2.43 6.50
CA GLU A 31 -0.20 1.75 7.06
C GLU A 31 1.07 2.44 6.51
N TRP A 32 1.93 2.97 7.38
CA TRP A 32 3.28 3.34 6.99
C TRP A 32 4.10 2.07 6.85
N THR A 33 4.57 1.81 5.63
CA THR A 33 5.51 0.71 5.37
C THR A 33 6.92 1.07 5.87
N ASN A 34 7.78 0.09 6.12
CA ASN A 34 9.20 0.34 6.44
C ASN A 34 9.99 0.99 5.28
N GLY A 35 9.34 1.28 4.15
CA GLY A 35 9.96 1.88 2.96
C GLY A 35 9.67 3.38 2.83
N THR A 36 10.59 4.05 2.16
CA THR A 36 10.45 5.41 1.64
C THR A 36 10.54 5.40 0.10
N ALA A 37 9.91 6.38 -0.53
CA ALA A 37 10.17 6.71 -1.91
C ALA A 37 11.24 7.81 -1.93
N ALA A 38 12.42 7.50 -2.48
CA ALA A 38 13.51 8.45 -2.61
C ALA A 38 13.13 9.64 -3.51
N ALA A 39 13.93 10.69 -3.46
CA ALA A 39 13.77 11.84 -4.36
C ALA A 39 13.72 11.38 -5.82
N TYR A 40 12.72 11.85 -6.55
CA TYR A 40 12.45 11.54 -7.95
C TYR A 40 12.19 10.06 -8.26
N SER A 41 11.91 9.23 -7.25
CA SER A 41 11.71 7.78 -7.44
C SER A 41 10.24 7.35 -7.43
N GLN A 42 9.30 8.29 -7.34
CA GLN A 42 7.88 7.93 -7.29
C GLN A 42 7.37 7.56 -8.69
N PRO A 43 6.52 6.52 -8.83
CA PRO A 43 5.93 6.13 -10.10
C PRO A 43 4.87 7.12 -10.60
N GLY A 44 4.61 7.13 -11.90
CA GLY A 44 3.56 7.95 -12.52
C GLY A 44 4.09 9.20 -13.23
N ALA A 45 3.34 10.30 -13.13
CA ALA A 45 3.60 11.54 -13.87
C ALA A 45 3.81 12.74 -12.92
N ALA A 46 4.13 13.90 -13.51
CA ALA A 46 4.36 15.13 -12.76
C ALA A 46 3.11 15.59 -11.99
N GLY A 47 3.31 16.05 -10.75
CA GLY A 47 2.25 16.54 -9.87
C GLY A 47 1.50 15.42 -9.13
N TYR A 48 1.05 15.71 -7.92
CA TYR A 48 0.29 14.74 -7.13
C TYR A 48 -1.12 14.56 -7.69
N ALA A 49 -1.46 13.32 -8.05
CA ALA A 49 -2.78 12.93 -8.51
C ALA A 49 -3.03 11.45 -8.22
N TRP A 50 -4.31 11.09 -8.06
CA TRP A 50 -4.74 9.69 -8.03
C TRP A 50 -4.66 9.10 -9.44
N ARG A 51 -3.91 8.02 -9.60
CA ARG A 51 -3.66 7.34 -10.88
C ARG A 51 -4.02 5.87 -10.79
N GLN A 52 -4.47 5.34 -11.92
CA GLN A 52 -4.81 3.93 -12.04
C GLN A 52 -3.55 3.12 -12.34
N TRP A 53 -3.43 1.93 -11.75
CA TRP A 53 -2.28 1.06 -11.94
C TRP A 53 -2.07 0.65 -13.41
N ASN A 54 -3.16 0.42 -14.15
CA ASN A 54 -3.13 0.15 -15.59
C ASN A 54 -2.80 1.37 -16.49
N SER A 55 -2.61 2.57 -15.91
CA SER A 55 -2.33 3.81 -16.65
C SER A 55 -0.93 4.38 -16.42
N ILE A 56 -0.14 3.72 -15.57
CA ILE A 56 1.21 4.14 -15.19
C ILE A 56 2.20 3.03 -15.54
N SER A 57 3.41 3.40 -15.92
CA SER A 57 4.47 2.45 -16.27
C SER A 57 5.69 2.66 -15.39
N GLY A 58 6.24 1.56 -14.86
CA GLY A 58 7.49 1.54 -14.11
C GLY A 58 7.35 2.00 -12.66
N ASP A 59 8.08 1.33 -11.76
CA ASP A 59 8.16 1.67 -10.34
C ASP A 59 9.08 2.88 -10.05
N ASN A 60 9.76 3.39 -11.07
CA ASN A 60 10.71 4.49 -10.98
C ASN A 60 11.77 4.31 -9.88
N GLY A 61 12.18 3.06 -9.60
CA GLY A 61 13.27 2.76 -8.68
C GLY A 61 12.85 2.68 -7.20
N LEU A 62 11.57 2.44 -6.90
CA LEU A 62 11.15 2.07 -5.56
C LEU A 62 11.80 0.75 -5.11
N THR A 63 12.34 0.72 -3.89
CA THR A 63 12.93 -0.50 -3.29
C THR A 63 11.91 -1.64 -3.16
N TYR A 64 10.63 -1.31 -3.01
CA TYR A 64 9.51 -2.23 -3.07
C TYR A 64 8.61 -1.84 -4.23
N ASN A 65 8.31 -2.78 -5.12
CA ASN A 65 7.43 -2.53 -6.26
C ASN A 65 5.96 -2.78 -5.86
N PRO A 66 5.12 -1.73 -5.76
CA PRO A 66 3.72 -1.86 -5.35
C PRO A 66 2.76 -2.22 -6.50
N PHE A 67 3.26 -2.46 -7.72
CA PHE A 67 2.38 -2.69 -8.86
C PHE A 67 1.65 -4.02 -8.75
N PRO A 68 0.32 -4.06 -8.98
CA PRO A 68 -0.47 -5.28 -8.96
C PRO A 68 0.10 -6.42 -9.83
N VAL A 69 0.66 -6.08 -10.99
CA VAL A 69 1.22 -7.05 -11.95
C VAL A 69 2.36 -7.90 -11.37
N TYR A 70 3.08 -7.41 -10.35
CA TYR A 70 4.15 -8.16 -9.69
C TYR A 70 3.62 -9.22 -8.73
N ALA A 71 2.44 -8.99 -8.13
CA ALA A 71 1.78 -9.95 -7.25
C ALA A 71 0.87 -10.92 -8.03
N ASN A 72 0.30 -10.45 -9.16
CA ASN A 72 -0.52 -11.26 -10.05
C ASN A 72 -0.31 -10.81 -11.50
N GLY A 73 0.24 -11.69 -12.35
CA GLY A 73 0.52 -11.39 -13.76
C GLY A 73 -0.71 -10.98 -14.57
N ASP A 74 -1.91 -11.39 -14.16
CA ASP A 74 -3.18 -11.04 -14.82
C ASP A 74 -3.70 -9.65 -14.43
N ALA A 75 -2.95 -8.92 -13.59
CA ALA A 75 -3.35 -7.63 -13.06
C ALA A 75 -2.94 -6.42 -13.92
N SER A 76 -2.45 -6.63 -15.15
CA SER A 76 -2.01 -5.55 -16.05
C SER A 76 -3.11 -4.51 -16.32
N ASP A 77 -4.36 -4.98 -16.45
CA ASP A 77 -5.51 -4.13 -16.77
C ASP A 77 -6.31 -3.71 -15.53
N TRP A 78 -5.85 -4.07 -14.32
CA TRP A 78 -6.57 -3.75 -13.11
C TRP A 78 -6.54 -2.25 -12.81
N SER A 79 -7.69 -1.75 -12.39
CA SER A 79 -7.93 -0.36 -12.01
C SER A 79 -8.89 -0.32 -10.83
N SER A 80 -9.33 0.87 -10.44
CA SER A 80 -10.42 1.05 -9.47
C SER A 80 -11.70 0.29 -9.81
N ALA A 81 -11.89 -0.18 -11.05
CA ALA A 81 -12.99 -1.10 -11.40
C ALA A 81 -12.97 -2.41 -10.60
N GLN A 82 -11.78 -2.88 -10.20
CA GLN A 82 -11.61 -4.05 -9.32
C GLN A 82 -11.56 -3.68 -7.82
N ASN A 83 -11.84 -2.42 -7.47
CA ASN A 83 -11.76 -1.90 -6.09
C ASN A 83 -10.41 -2.15 -5.41
N ILE A 84 -9.33 -2.20 -6.19
CA ILE A 84 -7.99 -2.51 -5.70
C ILE A 84 -7.29 -1.32 -5.03
N GLY A 85 -7.77 -0.09 -5.28
CA GLY A 85 -7.16 1.14 -4.78
C GLY A 85 -6.11 1.74 -5.75
N PRO A 86 -6.14 3.07 -5.98
CA PRO A 86 -5.21 3.78 -6.87
C PRO A 86 -3.87 4.19 -6.21
N LEU A 87 -2.96 4.73 -7.01
CA LEU A 87 -1.69 5.34 -6.59
C LEU A 87 -1.82 6.87 -6.47
N TYR A 88 -1.33 7.47 -5.39
CA TYR A 88 -1.13 8.91 -5.24
C TYR A 88 0.35 9.26 -5.15
N SER A 89 0.89 9.86 -6.21
CA SER A 89 2.33 10.07 -6.38
C SER A 89 2.65 11.26 -7.28
N SER A 90 3.92 11.66 -7.35
CA SER A 90 4.47 12.62 -8.31
C SER A 90 5.91 12.24 -8.66
N ASN A 91 6.18 11.92 -9.93
CA ASN A 91 7.53 11.50 -10.35
C ASN A 91 8.59 12.63 -10.32
N ILE A 92 8.16 13.88 -10.16
CA ILE A 92 9.03 15.05 -9.99
C ILE A 92 9.25 15.44 -8.52
N GLU A 93 8.82 14.63 -7.56
CA GLU A 93 8.97 14.96 -6.13
C GLU A 93 10.46 15.00 -5.73
N PRO A 94 10.98 16.16 -5.28
CA PRO A 94 12.41 16.30 -4.97
C PRO A 94 12.80 15.83 -3.57
N ILE A 95 11.83 15.51 -2.71
CA ILE A 95 12.05 15.13 -1.31
C ILE A 95 11.62 13.69 -1.09
N GLU A 96 12.37 12.95 -0.28
CA GLU A 96 11.96 11.63 0.17
C GLU A 96 10.58 11.66 0.85
N LYS A 97 9.72 10.68 0.53
CA LYS A 97 8.37 10.55 1.09
C LYS A 97 8.16 9.19 1.72
N MET A 98 7.29 9.14 2.72
CA MET A 98 6.84 7.85 3.25
C MET A 98 5.92 7.15 2.26
N ILE A 99 5.98 5.82 2.24
CA ILE A 99 5.04 4.99 1.49
C ILE A 99 3.93 4.53 2.44
N ARG A 100 2.70 4.96 2.15
CA ARG A 100 1.48 4.56 2.87
C ARG A 100 0.62 3.61 2.05
N ARG A 101 0.01 2.60 2.69
CA ARG A 101 -0.90 1.65 2.01
C ARG A 101 -2.27 1.49 2.68
N GLY A 102 -3.25 1.03 1.91
CA GLY A 102 -4.56 0.55 2.39
C GLY A 102 -5.71 1.58 2.33
N GLY A 103 -5.44 2.86 2.58
CA GLY A 103 -6.46 3.91 2.68
C GLY A 103 -6.84 4.26 4.12
N ASP A 104 -7.63 5.33 4.29
CA ASP A 104 -8.17 5.75 5.60
C ASP A 104 -9.70 5.60 5.68
N ARG A 105 -10.22 5.82 6.89
CA ARG A 105 -11.64 5.82 7.23
C ARG A 105 -12.51 6.82 6.46
N ALA A 106 -11.92 7.81 5.78
CA ALA A 106 -12.69 8.80 5.02
C ALA A 106 -13.25 8.22 3.70
N GLY A 107 -12.92 6.96 3.37
CA GLY A 107 -13.77 6.10 2.54
C GLY A 107 -14.06 6.66 1.15
N SER A 108 -13.03 7.07 0.43
CA SER A 108 -13.16 7.39 -0.99
C SER A 108 -12.73 6.19 -1.85
N THR A 109 -12.87 6.32 -3.19
CA THR A 109 -12.31 5.38 -4.18
C THR A 109 -10.79 5.22 -4.10
N ALA A 110 -10.14 5.94 -3.18
CA ALA A 110 -8.73 5.87 -2.87
C ALA A 110 -8.34 4.77 -1.86
N SER A 111 -9.26 3.92 -1.40
CA SER A 111 -8.93 2.80 -0.50
C SER A 111 -8.83 1.48 -1.26
N GLY A 112 -8.07 0.52 -0.73
CA GLY A 112 -7.91 -0.81 -1.33
C GLY A 112 -6.54 -1.43 -1.05
N VAL A 113 -6.40 -2.73 -1.33
CA VAL A 113 -5.20 -3.52 -1.00
C VAL A 113 -3.94 -3.05 -1.75
N TYR A 114 -4.10 -2.43 -2.92
CA TYR A 114 -3.05 -1.77 -3.69
C TYR A 114 -3.10 -0.24 -3.58
N SER A 115 -3.99 0.33 -2.77
CA SER A 115 -3.98 1.76 -2.54
C SER A 115 -2.64 2.19 -1.95
N THR A 116 -1.99 3.16 -2.59
CA THR A 116 -0.65 3.62 -2.22
C THR A 116 -0.60 5.14 -2.25
N ASN A 117 -0.06 5.77 -1.21
CA ASN A 117 0.07 7.22 -1.15
C ASN A 117 1.48 7.64 -0.69
N MET A 118 2.11 8.52 -1.48
CA MET A 118 3.49 8.99 -1.31
C MET A 118 3.59 10.51 -1.18
N SER A 119 2.56 11.23 -0.72
CA SER A 119 2.62 12.70 -0.64
C SER A 119 3.20 13.25 0.66
N SER A 120 3.29 12.41 1.69
CA SER A 120 3.66 12.84 3.03
C SER A 120 5.14 12.65 3.31
N SER A 121 5.74 13.60 4.01
CA SER A 121 7.11 13.45 4.54
C SER A 121 7.16 12.32 5.58
N ALA A 122 8.32 11.68 5.71
CA ALA A 122 8.61 10.66 6.72
C ALA A 122 8.67 11.20 8.17
N THR A 123 8.47 12.50 8.36
CA THR A 123 8.58 13.20 9.66
C THR A 123 7.24 13.66 10.24
N ILE A 124 6.12 13.41 9.56
CA ILE A 124 4.81 13.97 9.94
C ILE A 124 4.01 12.98 10.79
N TYR A 125 3.43 13.47 11.90
CA TYR A 125 2.48 12.73 12.73
C TYR A 125 1.06 12.89 12.17
N PHE A 126 0.47 11.82 11.64
CA PHE A 126 -0.96 11.78 11.30
C PHE A 126 -1.69 10.87 12.29
N ASP A 127 -2.87 11.28 12.75
CA ASP A 127 -3.80 10.44 13.52
C ASP A 127 -4.44 9.33 12.65
N VAL A 128 -4.23 9.42 11.33
CA VAL A 128 -4.69 8.46 10.32
C VAL A 128 -3.56 7.61 9.72
N VAL A 129 -2.40 7.49 10.41
CA VAL A 129 -1.30 6.59 10.01
C VAL A 129 -0.91 5.66 11.18
N GLY A 130 -0.80 4.36 10.91
CA GLY A 130 -0.32 3.34 11.85
C GLY A 130 0.87 2.54 11.28
N PHE A 131 1.45 1.65 12.09
CA PHE A 131 2.51 0.73 11.66
C PHE A 131 2.18 -0.70 12.07
N ARG A 132 2.71 -1.69 11.32
CA ARG A 132 2.71 -3.10 11.71
C ARG A 132 4.14 -3.56 11.94
N ALA A 133 4.38 -4.22 13.06
CA ALA A 133 5.60 -4.99 13.25
C ALA A 133 5.52 -6.28 12.44
N ALA A 134 6.51 -6.53 11.59
CA ALA A 134 6.70 -7.80 10.88
C ALA A 134 8.12 -8.31 11.19
N SER A 135 8.26 -9.63 11.35
CA SER A 135 9.51 -10.32 11.65
C SER A 135 9.78 -11.41 10.64
#